data_AF-A0A4R6PSP3-F1
#
_entry.id   AF-A0A4R6PSP3-F1
#
_cell.length_a   1.000
_cell.length_b   1.000
_cell.length_c   1.000
_cell.angle_alpha   90.00
_cell.angle_beta   90.00
_cell.angle_gamma   90.00
#
_symmetry.space_group_name_H-M   'P 1'
#
loop_
_entity.id
_entity.type
_entity.pdbx_description
1 polymer ?
#
loop_
_entity_poly.entity_id
_entity_poly.type
_entity_poly.pdbx_seq_one_letter_code
_entity_poly.pdbx_strand_id
1 'polypeptide(L)'
;MRIGGFGGVEGLRTWLRENRIDAVVDATHPFAAQVSTHAATAAADLGLPALHLRRPEWVPRRGDLWTRVPDLAGAASALADRGENVLLTIGRQGVGAFAGCRRQRFVIRAIDAPTGPLPPRYELLLARGPFTFDEELVLMSRHRIDVLVTKNSGGAQTEAKIAAARTAGVPVVVIERPPLPAGANVVDEVGAALDWLRLATAHSVS
;
A
#
# COMPACT_ATOMS: atom_id res chain seq x y z
N MET A 1 9.25 -6.31 -20.81
CA MET A 1 9.24 -5.80 -19.42
C MET A 1 9.89 -4.42 -19.41
N ARG A 2 9.25 -3.40 -18.84
CA ARG A 2 9.80 -2.04 -18.69
C ARG A 2 10.06 -1.76 -17.22
N ILE A 3 11.16 -1.08 -16.91
CA ILE A 3 11.49 -0.59 -15.57
C ILE A 3 11.69 0.92 -15.66
N GLY A 4 11.01 1.68 -14.80
CA GLY A 4 11.02 3.15 -14.80
C GLY A 4 9.64 3.75 -15.08
N GLY A 5 9.47 5.02 -14.71
CA GLY A 5 8.21 5.74 -14.87
C GLY A 5 7.82 5.98 -16.33
N PHE A 6 6.56 6.38 -16.54
CA PHE A 6 6.03 6.73 -17.86
C PHE A 6 6.08 8.22 -18.17
N GLY A 7 6.37 9.09 -17.20
CA GLY A 7 6.33 10.54 -17.39
C GLY A 7 4.92 11.13 -17.27
N GLY A 8 4.10 10.59 -16.36
CA GLY A 8 2.72 11.05 -16.15
C GLY A 8 1.72 10.41 -17.11
N VAL A 9 0.54 11.03 -17.24
CA VAL A 9 -0.55 10.56 -18.10
C VAL A 9 -0.14 10.57 -19.56
N GLU A 10 0.39 11.69 -20.06
CA GLU A 10 0.78 11.84 -21.46
C GLU A 10 1.80 10.80 -21.90
N GLY A 11 2.86 10.61 -21.12
CA GLY A 11 3.88 9.63 -21.46
C GLY A 11 3.38 8.18 -21.33
N LEU A 12 2.45 7.89 -20.41
CA LEU A 12 1.79 6.58 -20.37
C LEU A 12 0.89 6.38 -21.61
N ARG A 13 0.12 7.40 -21.99
CA ARG A 13 -0.74 7.37 -23.19
C ARG A 13 0.06 7.10 -24.45
N THR A 14 1.15 7.85 -24.66
CA THR A 14 2.07 7.64 -25.79
C THR A 14 2.60 6.22 -25.81
N TRP A 15 3.07 5.73 -24.65
CA TRP A 15 3.59 4.38 -24.55
C TRP A 15 2.54 3.30 -24.87
N LEU A 16 1.32 3.42 -24.34
CA LEU A 16 0.23 2.48 -24.62
C LEU A 16 -0.10 2.42 -26.12
N ARG A 17 -0.15 3.58 -26.79
CA ARG A 17 -0.40 3.68 -28.23
C ARG A 17 0.74 3.08 -29.08
N GLU A 18 1.98 3.48 -28.82
CA GLU A 18 3.16 3.02 -29.57
C GLU A 18 3.37 1.51 -29.43
N ASN A 19 3.00 0.94 -28.28
CA ASN A 19 3.13 -0.49 -28.02
C ASN A 19 1.86 -1.29 -28.39
N ARG A 20 0.84 -0.65 -28.99
CA ARG A 20 -0.42 -1.28 -29.42
C ARG A 20 -1.05 -2.12 -28.31
N ILE A 21 -1.20 -1.52 -27.13
CA ILE A 21 -1.80 -2.18 -25.97
C ILE A 21 -3.31 -2.23 -26.13
N ASP A 22 -3.90 -3.42 -26.02
CA ASP A 22 -5.35 -3.63 -26.18
C ASP A 22 -6.15 -3.48 -24.87
N ALA A 23 -5.51 -3.65 -23.71
CA ALA A 23 -6.15 -3.56 -22.40
C ALA A 23 -5.13 -3.21 -21.29
N VAL A 24 -5.60 -2.56 -20.23
CA VAL A 24 -4.78 -2.21 -19.06
C VAL A 24 -5.27 -2.96 -17.82
N VAL A 25 -4.39 -3.71 -17.17
CA VAL A 25 -4.63 -4.26 -15.83
C VAL A 25 -3.72 -3.55 -14.83
N ASP A 26 -4.29 -2.68 -14.01
CA ASP A 26 -3.59 -2.03 -12.91
C ASP A 26 -3.54 -2.98 -11.70
N ALA A 27 -2.39 -3.63 -11.53
CA ALA A 27 -2.06 -4.47 -10.38
C ALA A 27 -1.07 -3.78 -9.43
N THR A 28 -1.04 -2.45 -9.40
CA THR A 28 -0.14 -1.70 -8.52
C THR A 28 -0.57 -1.80 -7.05
N HIS A 29 0.33 -1.42 -6.14
CA HIS A 29 0.02 -1.44 -4.72
C HIS A 29 -1.18 -0.53 -4.40
N PRO A 30 -2.12 -0.90 -3.50
CA PRO A 30 -3.35 -0.12 -3.23
C PRO A 30 -3.18 1.34 -2.80
N PHE A 31 -1.96 1.73 -2.41
CA PHE A 31 -1.58 3.11 -2.03
C PHE A 31 -0.85 3.86 -3.15
N ALA A 32 -0.67 3.25 -4.33
CA ALA A 32 -0.05 3.85 -5.50
C ALA A 32 -1.08 4.66 -6.32
N ALA A 33 -1.93 5.45 -5.63
CA ALA A 33 -3.08 6.12 -6.23
C ALA A 33 -2.73 6.96 -7.45
N GLN A 34 -1.58 7.63 -7.45
CA GLN A 34 -1.16 8.45 -8.59
C GLN A 34 -0.98 7.64 -9.87
N VAL A 35 -0.33 6.47 -9.82
CA VAL A 35 -0.16 5.64 -11.01
C VAL A 35 -1.48 5.00 -11.42
N SER A 36 -2.33 4.63 -10.47
CA SER A 36 -3.70 4.16 -10.75
C SER A 36 -4.52 5.22 -11.48
N THR A 37 -4.47 6.48 -11.03
CA THR A 37 -5.12 7.60 -11.72
C THR A 37 -4.54 7.81 -13.10
N HIS A 38 -3.20 7.79 -13.25
CA HIS A 38 -2.59 7.94 -14.56
C HIS A 38 -3.01 6.84 -15.55
N ALA A 39 -3.06 5.59 -15.08
CA ALA A 39 -3.49 4.45 -15.87
C ALA A 39 -4.95 4.56 -16.30
N ALA A 40 -5.85 4.91 -15.37
CA ALA A 40 -7.25 5.11 -15.67
C ALA A 40 -7.48 6.24 -16.68
N THR A 41 -6.82 7.40 -16.49
CA THR A 41 -6.94 8.53 -17.43
C THR A 41 -6.39 8.18 -18.80
N ALA A 42 -5.16 7.63 -18.90
CA ALA A 42 -4.55 7.31 -20.18
C ALA A 42 -5.32 6.23 -20.95
N ALA A 43 -5.89 5.24 -20.25
CA ALA A 43 -6.74 4.23 -20.86
C ALA A 43 -8.05 4.84 -21.39
N ALA A 44 -8.72 5.68 -20.60
CA ALA A 44 -9.94 6.36 -21.01
C ALA A 44 -9.72 7.25 -22.24
N ASP A 45 -8.62 8.01 -22.28
CA ASP A 45 -8.28 8.88 -23.42
C ASP A 45 -8.04 8.11 -24.72
N LEU A 46 -7.66 6.83 -24.63
CA LEU A 46 -7.43 5.95 -25.77
C LEU A 46 -8.62 5.02 -26.06
N GLY A 47 -9.68 5.10 -25.26
CA GLY A 47 -10.81 4.16 -25.34
C GLY A 47 -10.43 2.71 -24.99
N LEU A 48 -9.35 2.51 -24.23
CA LEU A 48 -8.89 1.17 -23.85
C LEU A 48 -9.65 0.65 -22.62
N PRO A 49 -10.04 -0.63 -22.60
CA PRO A 49 -10.58 -1.26 -21.41
C PRO A 49 -9.52 -1.27 -20.30
N ALA A 50 -9.93 -0.89 -19.09
CA ALA A 50 -9.07 -0.86 -17.91
C ALA A 50 -9.71 -1.60 -16.73
N LEU A 51 -8.89 -2.35 -16.00
CA LEU A 51 -9.26 -3.13 -14.83
C LEU A 51 -8.28 -2.88 -13.69
N HIS A 52 -8.78 -2.67 -12.48
CA HIS A 52 -7.96 -2.68 -11.26
C HIS A 52 -8.01 -4.06 -10.60
N LEU A 53 -6.86 -4.71 -10.45
CA LEU A 53 -6.72 -5.93 -9.67
C LEU A 53 -6.34 -5.55 -8.23
N ARG A 54 -7.32 -5.54 -7.33
CA ARG A 54 -7.16 -5.04 -5.96
C ARG A 54 -7.71 -6.02 -4.93
N ARG A 55 -6.80 -6.65 -4.19
CA ARG A 55 -7.12 -7.55 -3.07
C ARG A 55 -8.01 -6.86 -2.02
N PRO A 56 -8.88 -7.62 -1.31
CA PRO A 56 -9.78 -7.04 -0.32
C PRO A 56 -9.03 -6.35 0.81
N GLU A 57 -9.65 -5.33 1.41
CA GLU A 57 -9.15 -4.67 2.61
C GLU A 57 -9.12 -5.64 3.80
N TRP A 58 -8.18 -5.42 4.72
CA TRP A 58 -8.31 -6.06 6.01
C TRP A 58 -9.45 -5.40 6.78
N VAL A 59 -10.21 -6.23 7.48
CA VAL A 59 -11.30 -5.82 8.37
C VAL A 59 -10.90 -6.22 9.79
N PRO A 60 -11.16 -5.38 10.82
CA PRO A 60 -10.87 -5.73 12.21
C PRO A 60 -11.56 -7.04 12.60
N ARG A 61 -10.82 -7.91 13.29
CA ARG A 61 -11.32 -9.14 13.92
C ARG A 61 -11.36 -8.97 15.44
N ARG A 62 -12.03 -9.89 16.13
CA ARG A 62 -12.06 -9.89 17.61
C ARG A 62 -10.64 -9.86 18.18
N GLY A 63 -10.38 -8.91 19.09
CA GLY A 63 -9.06 -8.69 19.70
C GLY A 63 -8.19 -7.66 18.97
N ASP A 64 -8.57 -7.20 17.78
CA ASP A 64 -7.89 -6.10 17.12
C ASP A 64 -8.16 -4.76 17.81
N LEU A 65 -7.11 -4.00 18.09
CA LEU A 65 -7.16 -2.67 18.70
C LEU A 65 -6.84 -1.60 17.66
N TRP A 66 -7.76 -1.40 16.71
CA TRP A 66 -7.51 -0.50 15.57
C TRP A 66 -7.91 0.94 15.83
N THR A 67 -7.08 1.87 15.35
CA THR A 67 -7.44 3.27 15.11
C THR A 67 -7.31 3.52 13.61
N ARG A 68 -8.45 3.73 12.93
CA ARG A 68 -8.49 4.02 11.49
C ARG A 68 -8.22 5.50 11.26
N VAL A 69 -7.36 5.84 10.32
CA VAL A 69 -7.00 7.22 9.97
C VAL A 69 -7.01 7.40 8.46
N PRO A 70 -7.43 8.57 7.94
CA PRO A 70 -7.62 8.75 6.51
C PRO A 70 -6.30 8.78 5.72
N ASP A 71 -5.20 9.19 6.36
CA ASP A 71 -3.92 9.42 5.70
C ASP A 71 -2.73 9.36 6.67
N LEU A 72 -1.53 9.63 6.14
CA LEU A 72 -0.28 9.64 6.89
C LEU A 72 -0.21 10.77 7.94
N ALA A 73 -0.84 11.92 7.68
CA ALA A 73 -0.86 13.03 8.64
C ALA A 73 -1.76 12.67 9.83
N GLY A 74 -2.92 12.08 9.57
CA GLY A 74 -3.80 11.50 10.58
C GLY A 74 -3.10 10.42 11.40
N ALA A 75 -2.28 9.58 10.76
CA ALA A 75 -1.47 8.60 11.49
C ALA A 75 -0.44 9.24 12.43
N ALA A 76 0.27 10.28 11.98
CA ALA A 76 1.21 11.01 12.83
C ALA A 76 0.51 11.70 14.01
N SER A 77 -0.65 12.33 13.76
CA SER A 77 -1.48 12.96 14.79
C SER A 77 -2.00 11.93 15.81
N ALA A 78 -2.40 10.74 15.36
CA ALA A 78 -2.87 9.67 16.25
C ALA A 78 -1.80 9.16 17.22
N LEU A 79 -0.52 9.43 16.95
CA LEU A 79 0.60 9.08 17.83
C LEU A 79 0.91 10.15 18.88
N ALA A 80 0.38 11.37 18.79
CA ALA A 80 0.77 12.49 19.66
C ALA A 80 0.76 12.10 21.15
N ASP A 81 -0.28 11.42 21.59
CA ASP A 81 -0.45 10.98 22.97
C ASP A 81 -0.27 9.47 23.18
N ARG A 82 0.16 8.72 22.15
CA ARG A 82 0.20 7.24 22.17
C ARG A 82 1.57 6.69 21.83
N GLY A 83 1.92 5.59 22.51
CA GLY A 83 3.12 4.80 22.24
C GLY A 83 4.44 5.51 22.55
N GLU A 84 5.45 4.72 22.87
CA GLU A 84 6.85 5.12 22.94
C GLU A 84 7.67 4.47 21.82
N ASN A 85 7.37 3.24 21.44
CA ASN A 85 8.09 2.45 20.44
C ASN A 85 7.16 2.06 19.28
N VAL A 86 7.28 2.80 18.18
CA VAL A 86 6.38 2.69 17.04
C VAL A 86 7.03 1.87 15.93
N LEU A 87 6.34 0.83 15.46
CA LEU A 87 6.73 0.10 14.26
C LEU A 87 6.02 0.72 13.03
N LEU A 88 6.79 1.33 12.13
CA LEU A 88 6.28 1.86 10.86
C LEU A 88 6.48 0.85 9.73
N THR A 89 5.37 0.34 9.19
CA THR A 89 5.36 -0.62 8.07
C THR A 89 4.74 -0.03 6.80
N ILE A 90 4.92 1.28 6.61
CA ILE A 90 4.33 2.06 5.51
C ILE A 90 5.21 2.10 4.25
N GLY A 91 6.39 1.47 4.30
CA GLY A 91 7.43 1.55 3.28
C GLY A 91 8.21 2.88 3.35
N ARG A 92 9.05 3.13 2.34
CA ARG A 92 9.91 4.33 2.31
C ARG A 92 9.15 5.64 2.07
N GLN A 93 8.06 5.56 1.31
CA GLN A 93 7.26 6.72 0.94
C GLN A 93 6.26 7.05 2.04
N GLY A 94 6.37 8.28 2.56
CA GLY A 94 5.49 8.80 3.60
C GLY A 94 6.10 8.89 4.99
N VAL A 95 7.33 8.39 5.19
CA VAL A 95 8.03 8.46 6.49
C VAL A 95 8.22 9.91 6.97
N GLY A 96 8.37 10.86 6.05
CA GLY A 96 8.48 12.29 6.36
C GLY A 96 7.29 12.87 7.12
N ALA A 97 6.10 12.26 7.06
CA ALA A 97 4.95 12.70 7.86
C ALA A 97 5.21 12.57 9.38
N PHE A 98 6.14 11.70 9.77
CA PHE A 98 6.51 11.45 11.17
C PHE A 98 7.74 12.26 11.61
N ALA A 99 8.33 13.09 10.74
CA ALA A 99 9.56 13.83 11.05
C ALA A 99 9.41 14.80 12.25
N GLY A 100 8.19 15.29 12.49
CA GLY A 100 7.86 16.13 13.64
C GLY A 100 7.68 15.37 14.97
N CYS A 101 7.57 14.04 14.95
CA CYS A 101 7.33 13.23 16.14
C CYS A 101 8.62 13.08 16.96
N ARG A 102 8.81 13.93 17.97
CA ARG A 102 10.03 13.96 18.79
C ARG A 102 10.02 13.00 19.99
N ARG A 103 8.83 12.62 20.47
CA ARG A 103 8.66 11.80 21.67
C ARG A 103 8.94 10.33 21.38
N GLN A 104 8.34 9.80 20.33
CA GLN A 104 8.38 8.37 19.98
C GLN A 104 9.74 7.97 19.41
N ARG A 105 10.13 6.72 19.64
CA ARG A 105 11.18 6.01 18.90
C ARG A 105 10.53 5.18 17.81
N PHE A 106 11.04 5.28 16.59
CA PHE A 106 10.50 4.60 15.43
C PHE A 106 11.39 3.44 14.98
N VAL A 107 10.81 2.27 14.77
CA VAL A 107 11.39 1.21 13.96
C VAL A 107 10.76 1.28 12.58
N ILE A 108 11.53 1.73 11.60
CA ILE A 108 11.06 1.94 10.23
C ILE A 108 11.43 0.72 9.42
N ARG A 109 10.45 -0.04 8.92
CA ARG A 109 10.70 -1.16 8.01
C ARG A 109 10.37 -0.78 6.57
N ALA A 110 11.38 -0.82 5.70
CA ALA A 110 11.26 -0.48 4.29
C ALA A 110 12.16 -1.36 3.41
N ILE A 111 11.88 -1.44 2.11
CA ILE A 111 12.75 -2.16 1.15
C ILE A 111 13.99 -1.32 0.87
N ASP A 112 13.78 -0.07 0.45
CA ASP A 112 14.84 0.92 0.27
C ASP A 112 14.73 2.02 1.33
N ALA A 113 15.85 2.69 1.62
CA ALA A 113 15.87 3.78 2.59
C ALA A 113 14.94 4.94 2.16
N PRO A 114 14.20 5.57 3.09
CA PRO A 114 13.52 6.83 2.82
C PRO A 114 14.53 7.93 2.49
N THR A 115 14.18 8.80 1.55
CA THR A 115 15.05 9.91 1.10
C THR A 115 14.64 11.27 1.66
N GLY A 116 13.47 11.36 2.30
CA GLY A 116 12.96 12.59 2.92
C GLY A 116 13.35 12.73 4.38
N PRO A 117 12.83 13.76 5.06
CA PRO A 117 12.99 13.93 6.51
C PRO A 117 12.60 12.68 7.28
N LEU A 118 13.32 12.40 8.36
CA LEU A 118 13.08 11.25 9.25
C LEU A 118 12.73 11.75 10.66
N PRO A 119 11.95 10.98 11.45
CA PRO A 119 11.82 11.26 12.87
C PRO A 119 13.19 11.26 13.54
N PRO A 120 13.43 12.08 14.58
CA PRO A 120 14.75 12.23 15.20
C PRO A 120 15.24 10.96 15.91
N ARG A 121 14.32 10.10 16.38
CA ARG A 121 14.64 8.86 17.09
C ARG A 121 14.17 7.68 16.25
N TYR A 122 15.06 7.10 15.47
CA TYR A 122 14.68 5.98 14.61
C TYR A 122 15.76 4.90 14.49
N GLU A 123 15.30 3.71 14.12
CA GLU A 123 16.09 2.60 13.63
C GLU A 123 15.49 2.17 12.29
N LEU A 124 16.33 2.02 11.26
CA LEU A 124 15.92 1.61 9.92
C LEU A 124 16.22 0.13 9.72
N LEU A 125 15.18 -0.64 9.41
CA LEU A 125 15.27 -2.05 9.04
C LEU A 125 14.99 -2.19 7.54
N LEU A 126 16.04 -2.45 6.79
CA LEU A 126 15.94 -2.74 5.36
C LEU A 126 15.62 -4.20 5.16
N ALA A 127 14.38 -4.49 4.76
CA ALA A 127 13.90 -5.85 4.62
C ALA A 127 12.79 -5.93 3.56
N ARG A 128 12.72 -7.08 2.88
CA ARG A 128 11.68 -7.40 1.90
C ARG A 128 10.92 -8.64 2.38
N GLY A 129 9.60 -8.53 2.43
CA GLY A 129 8.71 -9.64 2.79
C GLY A 129 8.48 -10.62 1.62
N PRO A 130 7.52 -11.56 1.77
CA PRO A 130 6.56 -11.64 2.87
C PRO A 130 7.23 -11.95 4.22
N PHE A 131 6.65 -11.44 5.30
CA PHE A 131 7.09 -11.73 6.67
C PHE A 131 6.12 -12.70 7.31
N THR A 132 6.65 -13.67 8.04
CA THR A 132 5.87 -14.66 8.77
C THR A 132 5.34 -14.08 10.08
N PHE A 133 4.33 -14.74 10.65
CA PHE A 133 3.77 -14.36 11.95
C PHE A 133 4.82 -14.36 13.07
N ASP A 134 5.66 -15.40 13.13
CA ASP A 134 6.68 -15.54 14.18
C ASP A 134 7.77 -14.46 14.07
N GLU A 135 8.19 -14.12 12.85
CA GLU A 135 9.14 -13.01 12.62
C GLU A 135 8.57 -11.68 13.10
N GLU A 136 7.27 -11.43 12.88
CA GLU A 136 6.60 -10.21 13.34
C GLU A 136 6.50 -10.16 14.87
N LEU A 137 6.19 -11.28 15.54
CA LEU A 137 6.20 -11.37 17.00
C LEU A 137 7.59 -11.12 17.59
N VAL A 138 8.62 -11.77 17.03
CA VAL A 138 10.01 -11.57 17.45
C VAL A 138 10.43 -10.13 17.26
N LEU A 139 10.10 -9.51 16.13
CA LEU A 139 10.38 -8.11 15.86
C LEU A 139 9.69 -7.20 16.90
N MET A 140 8.38 -7.38 17.11
CA MET A 140 7.63 -6.57 18.06
C MET A 140 8.20 -6.68 19.47
N SER A 141 8.49 -7.90 19.92
CA SER A 141 9.08 -8.16 21.24
C SER A 141 10.48 -7.55 21.38
N ARG A 142 11.39 -7.84 20.43
CA ARG A 142 12.78 -7.36 20.45
C ARG A 142 12.87 -5.84 20.53
N HIS A 143 12.01 -5.14 19.80
CA HIS A 143 12.01 -3.67 19.77
C HIS A 143 11.05 -3.04 20.79
N ARG A 144 10.38 -3.85 21.62
CA ARG A 144 9.36 -3.43 22.60
C ARG A 144 8.28 -2.56 21.98
N ILE A 145 7.81 -2.95 20.80
CA ILE A 145 6.82 -2.20 20.02
C ILE A 145 5.52 -2.13 20.81
N ASP A 146 5.00 -0.92 20.96
CA ASP A 146 3.74 -0.64 21.66
C ASP A 146 2.67 -0.04 20.73
N VAL A 147 3.04 0.37 19.51
CA VAL A 147 2.10 0.75 18.46
C VAL A 147 2.61 0.29 17.09
N LEU A 148 1.76 -0.36 16.31
CA LEU A 148 1.99 -0.63 14.89
C LEU A 148 1.30 0.44 14.04
N VAL A 149 2.00 1.08 13.12
CA VAL A 149 1.40 1.92 12.08
C VAL A 149 1.54 1.21 10.74
N THR A 150 0.43 1.07 10.03
CA THR A 150 0.42 0.38 8.74
C THR A 150 -0.60 0.94 7.75
N LYS A 151 -0.34 0.71 6.47
CA LYS A 151 -1.27 0.95 5.38
C LYS A 151 -2.21 -0.24 5.27
N ASN A 152 -3.52 -0.05 5.09
CA ASN A 152 -4.45 -1.14 4.81
C ASN A 152 -4.21 -1.72 3.41
N SER A 153 -3.07 -2.38 3.18
CA SER A 153 -2.71 -2.94 1.89
C SER A 153 -3.58 -4.14 1.52
N GLY A 154 -4.29 -4.72 2.48
CA GLY A 154 -5.06 -5.95 2.30
C GLY A 154 -4.20 -7.17 1.95
N GLY A 155 -4.86 -8.26 1.57
CA GLY A 155 -4.21 -9.51 1.17
C GLY A 155 -3.60 -10.31 2.32
N ALA A 156 -3.66 -11.63 2.21
CA ALA A 156 -3.21 -12.56 3.26
C ALA A 156 -1.68 -12.49 3.51
N GLN A 157 -0.89 -12.35 2.45
CA GLN A 157 0.60 -12.34 2.54
C GLN A 157 1.16 -11.17 3.34
N THR A 158 0.36 -10.12 3.57
CA THR A 158 0.76 -8.92 4.30
C THR A 158 0.04 -8.78 5.65
N GLU A 159 -0.84 -9.73 6.01
CA GLU A 159 -1.63 -9.67 7.26
C GLU A 159 -0.82 -10.05 8.51
N ALA A 160 0.31 -10.75 8.37
CA ALA A 160 1.08 -11.32 9.49
C ALA A 160 1.35 -10.33 10.64
N LYS A 161 1.74 -9.09 10.34
CA LYS A 161 1.94 -8.03 11.35
C LYS A 161 0.68 -7.66 12.13
N ILE A 162 -0.50 -7.70 11.53
CA ILE A 162 -1.77 -7.43 12.22
C ILE A 162 -2.09 -8.58 13.16
N ALA A 163 -1.92 -9.82 12.69
CA ALA A 163 -2.11 -11.00 13.53
C ALA A 163 -1.12 -11.02 14.72
N ALA A 164 0.14 -10.66 14.49
CA ALA A 164 1.15 -10.53 15.54
C ALA A 164 0.80 -9.41 16.53
N ALA A 165 0.40 -8.24 16.04
CA ALA A 165 -0.05 -7.13 16.89
C ALA A 165 -1.23 -7.53 17.77
N ARG A 166 -2.24 -8.21 17.21
CA ARG A 166 -3.38 -8.77 17.95
C ARG A 166 -2.93 -9.71 19.07
N THR A 167 -2.01 -10.63 18.76
CA THR A 167 -1.49 -11.60 19.73
C THR A 167 -0.70 -10.94 20.85
N ALA A 168 0.07 -9.90 20.52
CA ALA A 168 0.87 -9.13 21.46
C ALA A 168 0.07 -8.05 22.22
N GLY A 169 -1.21 -7.86 21.92
CA GLY A 169 -2.03 -6.77 22.48
C GLY A 169 -1.59 -5.36 22.03
N VAL A 170 -0.85 -5.27 20.91
CA VAL A 170 -0.33 -4.02 20.38
C VAL A 170 -1.41 -3.31 19.56
N PRO A 171 -1.78 -2.06 19.89
CA PRO A 171 -2.69 -1.25 19.08
C PRO A 171 -2.13 -0.96 17.68
N VAL A 172 -3.04 -0.89 16.71
CA VAL A 172 -2.70 -0.68 15.30
C VAL A 172 -3.34 0.60 14.79
N VAL A 173 -2.52 1.55 14.35
CA VAL A 173 -2.97 2.69 13.54
C VAL A 173 -2.99 2.23 12.08
N VAL A 174 -4.20 2.12 11.52
CA VAL A 174 -4.42 1.67 10.15
C VAL A 174 -4.77 2.86 9.27
N ILE A 175 -3.91 3.13 8.31
CA ILE A 175 -4.14 4.16 7.29
C ILE A 175 -5.10 3.59 6.25
N GLU A 176 -6.18 4.30 6.01
CA GLU A 176 -7.19 3.97 5.01
C GLU A 176 -6.65 4.07 3.59
N ARG A 177 -7.24 3.26 2.71
CA ARG A 177 -6.85 3.26 1.31
C ARG A 177 -7.30 4.57 0.64
N PRO A 178 -6.50 5.11 -0.29
CA PRO A 178 -7.00 6.14 -1.18
C PRO A 178 -8.16 5.56 -2.04
N PRO A 179 -9.13 6.42 -2.40
CA PRO A 179 -10.23 6.02 -3.28
C PRO A 179 -9.70 5.59 -4.64
N LEU A 180 -10.43 4.71 -5.30
CA LEU A 180 -10.15 4.35 -6.69
C LEU A 180 -10.61 5.48 -7.64
N PRO A 181 -10.07 5.52 -8.87
CA PRO A 181 -10.61 6.37 -9.92
C PRO A 181 -12.13 6.15 -10.09
N ALA A 182 -12.86 7.22 -10.39
CA ALA A 182 -14.30 7.13 -10.60
C ALA A 182 -14.63 6.16 -11.75
N GLY A 183 -15.61 5.27 -11.55
CA GLY A 183 -15.99 4.27 -12.55
C GLY A 183 -15.00 3.11 -12.72
N ALA A 184 -14.00 2.97 -11.83
CA ALA A 184 -13.05 1.86 -11.88
C ALA A 184 -13.76 0.50 -11.85
N ASN A 185 -13.45 -0.35 -12.85
CA ASN A 185 -13.78 -1.76 -12.81
C ASN A 185 -12.76 -2.49 -11.92
N VAL A 186 -13.21 -3.33 -10.99
CA VAL A 186 -12.36 -3.92 -9.97
C VAL A 186 -12.65 -5.40 -9.83
N VAL A 187 -11.59 -6.19 -9.76
CA VAL A 187 -11.62 -7.58 -9.31
C VAL A 187 -10.56 -7.78 -8.24
N ASP A 188 -10.74 -8.78 -7.40
CA ASP A 188 -9.88 -9.05 -6.24
C ASP A 188 -8.91 -10.22 -6.43
N GLU A 189 -9.12 -11.02 -7.48
CA GLU A 189 -8.34 -12.22 -7.78
C GLU A 189 -7.85 -12.29 -9.23
N VAL A 190 -6.72 -12.99 -9.42
CA VAL A 190 -6.08 -13.14 -10.72
C VAL A 190 -6.97 -13.88 -11.72
N GLY A 191 -7.72 -14.88 -11.26
CA GLY A 191 -8.65 -15.64 -12.12
C GLY A 191 -9.68 -14.73 -12.78
N ALA A 192 -10.35 -13.88 -11.97
CA ALA A 192 -11.32 -12.91 -12.47
C ALA A 192 -10.70 -11.88 -13.42
N ALA A 193 -9.44 -11.48 -13.19
CA ALA A 193 -8.73 -10.59 -14.11
C ALA A 193 -8.44 -11.25 -15.46
N LEU A 194 -8.10 -12.54 -15.47
CA LEU A 194 -7.91 -13.32 -16.69
C LEU A 194 -9.22 -13.50 -17.46
N ASP A 195 -10.32 -13.79 -16.77
CA ASP A 195 -11.65 -13.89 -17.38
C ASP A 195 -12.08 -12.57 -18.00
N TRP A 196 -11.86 -11.46 -17.29
CA TRP A 196 -12.09 -10.13 -17.83
C TRP A 196 -11.25 -9.83 -19.08
N LEU A 197 -9.95 -10.17 -19.06
CA LEU A 197 -9.06 -9.97 -20.20
C LEU A 197 -9.54 -10.73 -21.45
N ARG A 198 -9.99 -11.98 -21.29
CA ARG A 198 -10.52 -12.80 -22.39
C ARG A 198 -11.75 -12.15 -23.04
N LEU A 199 -12.62 -11.54 -22.24
CA LEU A 199 -13.80 -10.85 -22.74
C LEU A 199 -13.45 -9.51 -23.40
N ALA A 200 -12.52 -8.76 -22.80
CA ALA A 200 -12.13 -7.43 -23.27
C ALA A 200 -11.41 -7.47 -24.62
N THR A 201 -10.58 -8.48 -24.89
CA THR A 201 -9.81 -8.58 -26.14
C THR A 201 -10.54 -9.33 -27.25
N ALA A 202 -11.57 -10.12 -26.93
CA ALA A 202 -12.41 -10.78 -27.93
C ALA A 202 -13.20 -9.78 -28.81
N HIS A 203 -13.43 -8.56 -28.33
CA HIS A 203 -14.16 -7.51 -29.04
C HIS A 203 -13.28 -6.63 -29.95
N SER A 204 -11.95 -6.80 -29.90
CA SER A 204 -10.99 -6.00 -30.69
C SER A 204 -10.63 -6.63 -32.04
N VAL A 205 -11.20 -7.79 -32.39
CA VAL A 205 -10.86 -8.59 -33.59
C VAL A 205 -12.01 -8.60 -34.63
N SER A 206 -12.94 -7.64 -34.57
CA SER A 206 -14.00 -7.49 -35.58
C SER A 206 -13.83 -6.25 -36.45
#